data_AF-A0AAW2ZZY2-F1
#
_entry.id   AF-A0AAW2ZZY2-F1
#
_cell.length_a   1.000
_cell.length_b   1.000
_cell.length_c   1.000
_cell.angle_alpha   90.00
_cell.angle_beta   90.00
_cell.angle_gamma   90.00
#
_symmetry.space_group_name_H-M   'P 1'
#
loop_
_entity.id
_entity.type
_entity.pdbx_description
1 polymer ?
#
loop_
_entity_poly.entity_id
_entity_poly.type
_entity_poly.pdbx_seq_one_letter_code
_entity_poly.pdbx_strand_id
1 'polypeptide(L)'
;MWTVSRSCLAAVRSTVLCQKKQSAAGYMASAGKVGSEEKWAQAAMEYIHEKNHVNDARKRQQDVDQERSISGAYDRYSAVSEAKFDKRLSRLIARMSEALEEMQKLGLKEALEEAVLLNSEQPPGHYRRPSLTPPLVGYEPGFGLDVPQLRSQQAEYPPLRRPTDWLEFGEGGDDFPYVDTHKIEDLTAKHEARLEEQHGVLREAAPLTGVEGEGWEAYVALHRKALARQHLIIDLHNDPELRAKYDADETFRAAEWEKRGIKPLHIEAPLERDVEFHYAQVPAYEAFRSL
;
A
#
# COMPACT_ATOMS: atom_id res chain seq x y z
N MET A 1 -61.74 -1.60 -56.91
CA MET A 1 -61.68 -2.92 -56.24
C MET A 1 -60.25 -3.41 -56.27
N TRP A 2 -59.48 -3.17 -55.21
CA TRP A 2 -58.19 -3.81 -54.97
C TRP A 2 -58.15 -4.18 -53.50
N THR A 3 -57.90 -5.46 -53.27
CA THR A 3 -58.09 -6.20 -52.03
C THR A 3 -56.94 -5.99 -51.05
N VAL A 4 -57.31 -5.79 -49.79
CA VAL A 4 -56.41 -5.76 -48.63
C VAL A 4 -55.94 -7.19 -48.35
N SER A 5 -54.63 -7.43 -48.42
CA SER A 5 -54.01 -8.65 -47.90
C SER A 5 -53.21 -8.30 -46.65
N ARG A 6 -53.68 -8.79 -45.50
CA ARG A 6 -52.97 -8.74 -44.22
C ARG A 6 -51.97 -9.87 -44.17
N SER A 7 -50.69 -9.56 -43.96
CA SER A 7 -49.69 -10.55 -43.57
C SER A 7 -49.53 -10.55 -42.06
N CYS A 8 -49.72 -11.73 -41.47
CA CYS A 8 -49.72 -12.02 -40.05
C CYS A 8 -48.44 -11.57 -39.34
N LEU A 9 -48.64 -10.93 -38.18
CA LEU A 9 -47.64 -10.73 -37.14
C LEU A 9 -47.17 -12.08 -36.62
N ALA A 10 -45.96 -12.51 -37.00
CA ALA A 10 -45.25 -13.55 -36.28
C ALA A 10 -44.68 -12.93 -35.00
N ALA A 11 -45.34 -13.19 -33.87
CA ALA A 11 -44.81 -12.87 -32.56
C ALA A 11 -43.56 -13.73 -32.30
N VAL A 12 -42.38 -13.17 -32.57
CA VAL A 12 -41.12 -13.72 -32.07
C VAL A 12 -41.13 -13.53 -30.56
N ARG A 13 -41.57 -14.57 -29.84
CA ARG A 13 -41.37 -14.70 -28.39
C ARG A 13 -39.86 -14.84 -28.17
N SER A 14 -39.16 -13.72 -28.04
CA SER A 14 -37.86 -13.68 -27.40
C SER A 14 -38.05 -14.08 -25.94
N THR A 15 -37.90 -15.36 -25.65
CA THR A 15 -37.69 -15.85 -24.29
C THR A 15 -36.43 -15.18 -23.76
N VAL A 16 -36.61 -14.06 -23.07
CA VAL A 16 -35.59 -13.51 -22.19
C VAL A 16 -35.43 -14.55 -21.09
N LEU A 17 -34.46 -15.45 -21.29
CA LEU A 17 -33.91 -16.23 -20.20
C LEU A 17 -33.40 -15.19 -19.20
N CYS A 18 -34.15 -14.97 -18.13
CA CYS A 18 -33.61 -14.41 -16.91
C CYS A 18 -32.47 -15.34 -16.46
N GLN A 19 -31.27 -15.13 -17.00
CA GLN A 19 -30.06 -15.62 -16.39
C GLN A 19 -30.02 -14.94 -15.03
N LYS A 20 -30.47 -15.68 -14.02
CA LYS A 20 -30.24 -15.33 -12.63
C LYS A 20 -28.73 -15.13 -12.54
N LYS A 21 -28.27 -13.89 -12.31
CA LYS A 21 -26.86 -13.60 -12.03
C LYS A 21 -26.49 -14.46 -10.84
N GLN A 22 -25.91 -15.63 -11.09
CA GLN A 22 -25.39 -16.50 -10.06
C GLN A 22 -24.14 -15.81 -9.56
N SER A 23 -24.28 -15.05 -8.48
CA SER A 23 -23.15 -14.49 -7.76
C SER A 23 -22.32 -15.64 -7.17
N ALA A 24 -21.00 -15.47 -7.05
CA ALA A 24 -20.11 -16.44 -6.40
C ALA A 24 -20.62 -16.86 -4.99
N ALA A 25 -21.28 -15.93 -4.28
CA ALA A 25 -21.97 -16.20 -3.01
C ALA A 25 -23.07 -17.27 -3.09
N GLY A 26 -23.80 -17.36 -4.22
CA GLY A 26 -24.81 -18.39 -4.46
C GLY A 26 -24.19 -19.77 -4.75
N TYR A 27 -23.03 -19.78 -5.43
CA TYR A 27 -22.24 -20.99 -5.65
C TYR A 27 -21.69 -21.55 -4.33
N MET A 28 -21.05 -20.72 -3.51
CA MET A 28 -20.50 -21.14 -2.21
C MET A 28 -21.57 -21.71 -1.25
N ALA A 29 -22.74 -21.06 -1.17
CA ALA A 29 -23.84 -21.53 -0.31
C ALA A 29 -24.40 -22.89 -0.74
N SER A 30 -24.39 -23.18 -2.05
CA SER A 30 -24.85 -24.46 -2.60
C SER A 30 -23.78 -25.56 -2.54
N ALA A 31 -22.52 -25.21 -2.75
CA ALA A 31 -21.38 -26.13 -2.67
C ALA A 31 -21.14 -26.62 -1.24
N GLY A 32 -21.28 -25.74 -0.23
CA GLY A 32 -21.08 -26.13 1.18
C GLY A 32 -22.20 -26.97 1.79
N LYS A 33 -23.41 -26.99 1.20
CA LYS A 33 -24.55 -27.78 1.73
C LYS A 33 -24.75 -29.13 1.04
N VAL A 34 -24.30 -29.29 -0.21
CA VAL A 34 -24.62 -30.48 -1.04
C VAL A 34 -23.48 -30.92 -1.97
N GLY A 35 -22.31 -30.25 -1.93
CA GLY A 35 -21.15 -30.53 -2.79
C GLY A 35 -19.99 -31.24 -2.06
N SER A 36 -19.12 -31.90 -2.83
CA SER A 36 -17.83 -32.40 -2.34
C SER A 36 -16.86 -31.24 -2.07
N GLU A 37 -15.81 -31.49 -1.28
CA GLU A 37 -14.76 -30.51 -0.95
C GLU A 37 -14.18 -29.83 -2.19
N GLU A 38 -14.02 -30.58 -3.29
CA GLU A 38 -13.55 -30.06 -4.59
C GLU A 38 -14.46 -28.98 -5.18
N LYS A 39 -15.79 -29.12 -5.04
CA LYS A 39 -16.74 -28.10 -5.53
C LYS A 39 -16.66 -26.83 -4.68
N TRP A 40 -16.41 -26.98 -3.39
CA TRP A 40 -16.19 -25.85 -2.50
C TRP A 40 -14.87 -25.14 -2.83
N ALA A 41 -13.80 -25.90 -3.04
CA ALA A 41 -12.50 -25.37 -3.47
C ALA A 41 -12.60 -24.64 -4.82
N GLN A 42 -13.33 -25.21 -5.79
CA GLN A 42 -13.59 -24.53 -7.07
C GLN A 42 -14.34 -23.21 -6.87
N ALA A 43 -15.36 -23.19 -6.01
CA ALA A 43 -16.09 -21.97 -5.69
C ALA A 43 -15.20 -20.93 -4.98
N ALA A 44 -14.25 -21.38 -4.15
CA ALA A 44 -13.25 -20.51 -3.52
C ALA A 44 -12.30 -19.91 -4.56
N MET A 45 -11.83 -20.68 -5.54
CA MET A 45 -11.01 -20.17 -6.64
C MET A 45 -11.73 -19.09 -7.46
N GLU A 46 -13.02 -19.30 -7.75
CA GLU A 46 -13.86 -18.29 -8.43
C GLU A 46 -14.04 -17.01 -7.62
N TYR A 47 -14.01 -17.10 -6.29
CA TYR A 47 -14.09 -15.94 -5.40
C TYR A 47 -12.76 -15.19 -5.28
N ILE A 48 -11.63 -15.92 -5.31
CA ILE A 48 -10.28 -15.33 -5.31
C ILE A 48 -10.03 -14.57 -6.61
N HIS A 49 -10.55 -15.05 -7.73
CA HIS A 49 -10.31 -14.46 -9.04
C HIS A 49 -11.01 -13.09 -9.22
N GLU A 50 -10.21 -12.02 -9.24
CA GLU A 50 -10.68 -10.67 -9.57
C GLU A 50 -10.95 -10.51 -11.08
N LYS A 51 -12.11 -9.96 -11.44
CA LYS A 51 -12.54 -9.79 -12.83
C LYS A 51 -12.48 -8.31 -13.23
N ASN A 52 -11.67 -7.99 -14.24
CA ASN A 52 -11.70 -6.69 -14.90
C ASN A 52 -13.02 -6.53 -15.66
N HIS A 53 -13.86 -5.60 -15.20
CA HIS A 53 -15.19 -5.39 -15.74
C HIS A 53 -15.28 -4.06 -16.49
N VAL A 54 -16.24 -3.97 -17.40
CA VAL A 54 -16.52 -2.74 -18.15
C VAL A 54 -17.22 -1.71 -17.28
N ASN A 55 -17.14 -0.44 -17.69
CA ASN A 55 -17.90 0.65 -17.08
C ASN A 55 -19.40 0.32 -17.06
N ASP A 56 -20.10 0.72 -16.00
CA ASP A 56 -21.54 0.45 -15.85
C ASP A 56 -22.36 1.21 -16.90
N ALA A 57 -23.10 0.47 -17.73
CA ALA A 57 -23.96 1.03 -18.79
C ALA A 57 -25.08 1.95 -18.28
N ARG A 58 -25.36 1.94 -16.97
CA ARG A 58 -26.32 2.86 -16.34
C ARG A 58 -25.75 4.25 -16.08
N LYS A 59 -24.43 4.42 -16.09
CA LYS A 59 -23.80 5.74 -15.94
C LYS A 59 -24.23 6.67 -17.07
N ARG A 60 -24.44 7.93 -16.72
CA ARG A 60 -24.72 9.02 -17.66
C ARG A 60 -23.65 10.09 -17.51
N GLN A 61 -23.50 10.90 -18.57
CA GLN A 61 -22.49 11.95 -18.61
C GLN A 61 -22.60 12.90 -17.41
N GLN A 62 -23.83 13.32 -17.07
CA GLN A 62 -24.09 14.23 -15.95
C GLN A 62 -23.63 13.65 -14.60
N ASP A 63 -23.88 12.37 -14.32
CA ASP A 63 -23.51 11.74 -13.06
C ASP A 63 -21.98 11.63 -12.94
N VAL A 64 -21.31 11.27 -14.04
CA VAL A 64 -19.85 11.17 -14.10
C VAL A 64 -19.20 12.54 -13.90
N ASP A 65 -19.74 13.59 -14.51
CA ASP A 65 -19.23 14.96 -14.35
C ASP A 65 -19.48 15.49 -12.92
N GLN A 66 -20.61 15.14 -12.31
CA GLN A 66 -20.89 15.46 -10.92
C GLN A 66 -19.89 14.77 -9.97
N GLU A 67 -19.60 13.49 -10.18
CA GLU A 67 -18.60 12.74 -9.41
C GLU A 67 -17.21 13.37 -9.52
N ARG A 68 -16.79 13.75 -10.74
CA ARG A 68 -15.53 14.49 -10.96
C ARG A 68 -15.50 15.82 -10.20
N SER A 69 -16.60 16.57 -10.24
CA SER A 69 -16.72 17.84 -9.51
C SER A 69 -16.65 17.64 -7.99
N ILE A 70 -17.25 16.57 -7.46
CA ILE A 70 -17.21 16.23 -6.03
C ILE A 70 -15.79 15.84 -5.62
N SER A 71 -15.11 15.01 -6.42
CA SER A 71 -13.71 14.63 -6.18
C SER A 71 -12.82 15.87 -6.10
N GLY A 72 -12.87 16.75 -7.10
CA GLY A 72 -12.08 17.98 -7.09
C GLY A 72 -12.43 18.92 -5.94
N ALA A 73 -13.68 18.88 -5.43
CA ALA A 73 -14.04 19.63 -4.22
C ALA A 73 -13.45 19.03 -2.94
N TYR A 74 -13.41 17.71 -2.86
CA TYR A 74 -12.78 16.99 -1.75
C TYR A 74 -11.26 17.24 -1.71
N ASP A 75 -10.58 17.16 -2.85
CA ASP A 75 -9.13 17.37 -2.94
C ASP A 75 -8.74 18.79 -2.50
N ARG A 76 -9.55 19.80 -2.86
CA ARG A 76 -9.35 21.18 -2.36
C ARG A 76 -9.52 21.29 -0.85
N TYR A 77 -10.47 20.55 -0.30
CA TYR A 77 -10.72 20.53 1.13
C TYR A 77 -9.56 19.83 1.87
N SER A 78 -9.08 18.68 1.37
CA SER A 78 -8.00 17.91 1.99
C SER A 78 -6.65 18.60 1.89
N ALA A 79 -6.36 19.28 0.77
CA ALA A 79 -5.09 19.98 0.53
C ALA A 79 -4.74 20.99 1.64
N VAL A 80 -5.75 21.67 2.22
CA VAL A 80 -5.52 22.60 3.35
C VAL A 80 -5.07 21.86 4.62
N SER A 81 -5.63 20.67 4.86
CA SER A 81 -5.27 19.83 6.00
C SER A 81 -3.88 19.23 5.81
N GLU A 82 -3.60 18.69 4.62
CA GLU A 82 -2.31 18.10 4.25
C GLU A 82 -1.17 19.12 4.36
N ALA A 83 -1.31 20.31 3.76
CA ALA A 83 -0.29 21.35 3.85
C ALA A 83 0.00 21.81 5.30
N LYS A 84 -1.04 21.84 6.16
CA LYS A 84 -0.88 22.13 7.59
C LYS A 84 -0.18 21.00 8.33
N PHE A 85 -0.49 19.76 7.99
CA PHE A 85 0.14 18.57 8.55
C PHE A 85 1.61 18.53 8.19
N ASP A 86 1.96 18.71 6.91
CA ASP A 86 3.34 18.73 6.42
C ASP A 86 4.16 19.80 7.12
N LYS A 87 3.65 21.04 7.16
CA LYS A 87 4.33 22.14 7.87
C LYS A 87 4.54 21.84 9.36
N ARG A 88 3.58 21.19 10.01
CA ARG A 88 3.68 20.79 11.42
C ARG A 88 4.74 19.71 11.60
N LEU A 89 4.76 18.71 10.72
CA LEU A 89 5.73 17.62 10.76
C LEU A 89 7.14 18.13 10.50
N SER A 90 7.36 18.98 9.49
CA SER A 90 8.66 19.61 9.23
C SER A 90 9.16 20.42 10.43
N ARG A 91 8.26 21.16 11.11
CA ARG A 91 8.62 21.90 12.32
C ARG A 91 8.98 20.97 13.48
N LEU A 92 8.26 19.86 13.66
CA LEU A 92 8.57 18.87 14.69
C LEU A 92 9.95 18.24 14.45
N ILE A 93 10.22 17.83 13.21
CA ILE A 93 11.52 17.27 12.80
C ILE A 93 12.64 18.27 13.11
N ALA A 94 12.49 19.54 12.68
CA ALA A 94 13.50 20.57 12.94
C ALA A 94 13.78 20.74 14.44
N ARG A 95 12.75 20.71 15.30
CA ARG A 95 12.92 20.81 16.75
C ARG A 95 13.62 19.59 17.36
N MET A 96 13.34 18.40 16.86
CA MET A 96 14.03 17.18 17.31
C MET A 96 15.50 17.19 16.87
N SER A 97 15.81 17.63 15.64
CA SER A 97 17.17 17.79 15.15
C SER A 97 17.95 18.84 15.96
N GLU A 98 17.37 20.01 16.21
CA GLU A 98 17.97 21.05 17.07
C GLU A 98 18.30 20.50 18.46
N ALA A 99 17.42 19.68 19.06
CA ALA A 99 17.66 19.10 20.38
C ALA A 99 18.87 18.14 20.39
N LEU A 100 19.02 17.29 19.36
CA LEU A 100 20.17 16.39 19.22
C LEU A 100 21.49 17.16 19.01
N GLU A 101 21.46 18.23 18.21
CA GLU A 101 22.61 19.11 18.02
C GLU A 101 23.03 19.83 19.32
N GLU A 102 22.06 20.27 20.14
CA GLU A 102 22.36 20.85 21.45
C GLU A 102 22.96 19.84 22.43
N MET A 103 22.48 18.58 22.45
CA MET A 103 23.10 17.51 23.23
C MET A 103 24.57 17.30 22.83
N GLN A 104 24.86 17.36 21.53
CA GLN A 104 26.22 17.28 21.01
C GLN A 104 27.09 18.47 21.47
N LYS A 105 26.57 19.71 21.42
CA LYS A 105 27.28 20.92 21.90
C LYS A 105 27.58 20.88 23.40
N LEU A 106 26.68 20.30 24.19
CA LEU A 106 26.85 20.13 25.64
C LEU A 106 27.84 19.00 26.01
N GLY A 107 28.33 18.23 25.03
CA GLY A 107 29.30 17.16 25.26
C GLY A 107 28.70 15.88 25.85
N LEU A 108 27.37 15.71 25.78
CA LEU A 108 26.64 14.55 26.31
C LEU A 108 26.70 13.34 25.36
N LYS A 109 27.92 12.84 25.10
CA LYS A 109 28.16 11.82 24.06
C LYS A 109 27.41 10.50 24.30
N GLU A 110 27.52 9.93 25.50
CA GLU A 110 26.86 8.65 25.84
C GLU A 110 25.34 8.77 25.73
N ALA A 111 24.75 9.84 26.27
CA ALA A 111 23.32 10.09 26.19
C ALA A 111 22.84 10.32 24.73
N LEU A 112 23.69 10.90 23.87
CA LEU A 112 23.38 11.07 22.46
C LEU A 112 23.36 9.71 21.74
N GLU A 113 24.33 8.84 22.01
CA GLU A 113 24.40 7.50 21.43
C GLU A 113 23.18 6.66 21.83
N GLU A 114 22.76 6.71 23.10
CA GLU A 114 21.54 6.03 23.56
C GLU A 114 20.26 6.63 22.96
N ALA A 115 20.17 7.96 22.86
CA ALA A 115 18.96 8.65 22.37
C ALA A 115 18.70 8.46 20.88
N VAL A 116 19.73 8.11 20.09
CA VAL A 116 19.60 7.82 18.65
C VAL A 116 19.14 6.38 18.40
N LEU A 117 19.23 5.49 19.41
CA LEU A 117 18.64 4.16 19.32
C LEU A 117 17.11 4.24 19.31
N LEU A 118 16.49 3.47 18.42
CA LEU A 118 15.04 3.42 18.33
C LEU A 118 14.46 2.74 19.58
N ASN A 119 13.60 3.45 20.31
CA ASN A 119 12.78 2.81 21.34
C ASN A 119 11.90 1.75 20.67
N SER A 120 12.19 0.49 20.98
CA SER A 120 11.59 -0.69 20.34
C SER A 120 10.30 -1.15 21.02
N GLU A 121 9.92 -0.54 22.15
CA GLU A 121 8.67 -0.85 22.83
C GLU A 121 7.46 -0.32 22.04
N GLN A 122 6.54 -1.22 21.71
CA GLN A 122 5.26 -0.85 21.11
C GLN A 122 4.34 -0.17 22.13
N PRO A 123 3.33 0.61 21.67
CA PRO A 123 2.29 1.11 22.55
C PRO A 123 1.67 -0.04 23.37
N PRO A 124 1.52 0.12 24.69
CA PRO A 124 1.05 -0.95 25.56
C PRO A 124 -0.40 -1.32 25.26
N GLY A 125 -0.86 -2.50 25.69
CA GLY A 125 -2.22 -3.00 25.39
C GLY A 125 -3.39 -2.12 25.88
N HIS A 126 -3.15 -1.18 26.80
CA HIS A 126 -4.14 -0.20 27.23
C HIS A 126 -4.19 1.07 26.35
N TYR A 127 -3.26 1.22 25.40
CA TYR A 127 -3.28 2.27 24.42
C TYR A 127 -4.46 2.05 23.47
N ARG A 128 -5.53 2.82 23.67
CA ARG A 128 -6.82 2.55 23.05
C ARG A 128 -6.95 3.27 21.71
N ARG A 129 -7.38 2.55 20.68
CA ARG A 129 -7.84 3.15 19.41
C ARG A 129 -8.98 4.14 19.66
N PRO A 130 -8.91 5.37 19.10
CA PRO A 130 -10.03 6.30 19.13
C PRO A 130 -11.31 5.63 18.63
N SER A 131 -12.35 5.65 19.45
CA SER A 131 -13.64 5.01 19.16
C SER A 131 -14.65 6.08 18.71
N LEU A 132 -15.59 5.70 17.84
CA LEU A 132 -16.63 6.61 17.33
C LEU A 132 -17.46 7.24 18.46
N THR A 133 -17.74 6.45 19.50
CA THR A 133 -18.50 6.88 20.67
C THR A 133 -17.67 6.77 21.94
N PRO A 134 -17.90 7.64 22.95
CA PRO A 134 -17.27 7.50 24.24
C PRO A 134 -17.67 6.18 24.94
N PRO A 135 -16.87 5.67 25.87
CA PRO A 135 -17.24 4.52 26.69
C PRO A 135 -18.45 4.84 27.58
N LEU A 136 -19.34 3.86 27.75
CA LEU A 136 -20.45 3.94 28.69
C LEU A 136 -19.96 3.63 30.12
N VAL A 137 -20.57 4.27 31.11
CA VAL A 137 -20.26 4.04 32.53
C VAL A 137 -20.73 2.67 32.96
N GLY A 138 -19.85 1.88 33.57
CA GLY A 138 -20.19 0.56 34.12
C GLY A 138 -20.45 -0.52 33.06
N TYR A 139 -20.07 -0.30 31.80
CA TYR A 139 -20.21 -1.32 30.77
C TYR A 139 -19.07 -2.35 30.86
N GLU A 140 -19.43 -3.56 31.25
CA GLU A 140 -18.64 -4.77 31.00
C GLU A 140 -19.17 -5.51 29.76
N PRO A 141 -18.38 -6.38 29.09
CA PRO A 141 -18.83 -7.09 27.89
C PRO A 141 -20.18 -7.79 28.11
N GLY A 142 -21.20 -7.39 27.33
CA GLY A 142 -22.53 -7.97 27.43
C GLY A 142 -23.27 -7.72 28.76
N PHE A 143 -22.86 -6.73 29.56
CA PHE A 143 -23.42 -6.47 30.90
C PHE A 143 -23.41 -7.72 31.82
N GLY A 144 -22.30 -8.46 31.78
CA GLY A 144 -22.07 -9.64 32.62
C GLY A 144 -22.51 -10.96 31.99
N LEU A 145 -23.04 -10.92 30.76
CA LEU A 145 -23.34 -12.10 29.97
C LEU A 145 -22.08 -12.62 29.27
N ASP A 146 -21.28 -13.36 30.03
CA ASP A 146 -20.04 -13.92 29.55
C ASP A 146 -20.25 -15.13 28.62
N VAL A 147 -19.64 -15.05 27.43
CA VAL A 147 -19.52 -16.16 26.48
C VAL A 147 -18.04 -16.54 26.35
N PRO A 148 -17.52 -17.50 27.14
CA PRO A 148 -16.09 -17.83 27.18
C PRO A 148 -15.46 -18.21 25.84
N GLN A 149 -16.26 -18.70 24.90
CA GLN A 149 -15.81 -19.09 23.56
C GLN A 149 -15.35 -17.88 22.72
N LEU A 150 -15.96 -16.71 22.93
CA LEU A 150 -15.67 -15.50 22.13
C LEU A 150 -14.43 -14.74 22.59
N ARG A 151 -13.97 -14.96 23.83
CA ARG A 151 -12.73 -14.35 24.37
C ARG A 151 -11.47 -15.17 24.07
N SER A 152 -11.59 -16.27 23.31
CA SER A 152 -10.45 -17.09 22.92
C SER A 152 -9.51 -16.29 22.01
N GLN A 153 -8.22 -16.28 22.33
CA GLN A 153 -7.20 -15.71 21.45
C GLN A 153 -6.96 -16.65 20.27
N GLN A 154 -6.84 -16.09 19.07
CA GLN A 154 -6.64 -16.84 17.83
C GLN A 154 -5.27 -16.52 17.24
N ALA A 155 -4.75 -17.44 16.43
CA ALA A 155 -3.51 -17.22 15.69
C ALA A 155 -3.73 -16.28 14.51
N GLU A 156 -2.71 -15.49 14.18
CA GLU A 156 -2.68 -14.63 12.99
C GLU A 156 -2.20 -15.42 11.76
N TYR A 157 -2.73 -15.12 10.57
CA TYR A 157 -2.31 -15.71 9.29
C TYR A 157 -2.08 -14.62 8.23
N PRO A 158 -0.99 -14.69 7.44
CA PRO A 158 0.08 -15.69 7.51
C PRO A 158 0.96 -15.53 8.76
N PRO A 159 1.64 -16.59 9.24
CA PRO A 159 2.60 -16.44 10.33
C PRO A 159 3.71 -15.48 9.89
N LEU A 160 3.93 -14.44 10.67
CA LEU A 160 4.92 -13.41 10.35
C LEU A 160 6.33 -13.99 10.44
N ARG A 161 7.11 -13.78 9.36
CA ARG A 161 8.54 -14.08 9.32
C ARG A 161 9.27 -12.91 8.70
N ARG A 162 10.32 -12.46 9.37
CA ARG A 162 11.13 -11.32 8.96
C ARG A 162 12.53 -11.76 8.55
N PRO A 163 13.20 -11.00 7.68
CA PRO A 163 14.63 -11.17 7.35
C PRO A 163 15.53 -11.46 8.57
N THR A 164 15.31 -10.72 9.65
CA THR A 164 16.12 -10.74 10.87
C THR A 164 15.85 -11.95 11.76
N ASP A 165 14.76 -12.70 11.56
CA ASP A 165 14.44 -13.86 12.37
C ASP A 165 15.51 -14.97 12.21
N TRP A 166 16.24 -14.97 11.08
CA TRP A 166 17.43 -15.83 10.93
C TRP A 166 18.51 -15.48 11.96
N LEU A 167 18.77 -14.19 12.18
CA LEU A 167 19.85 -13.74 13.07
C LEU A 167 19.56 -14.12 14.53
N GLU A 168 18.29 -14.04 14.94
CA GLU A 168 17.86 -14.34 16.31
C GLU A 168 17.63 -15.84 16.55
N PHE A 169 16.93 -16.51 15.64
CA PHE A 169 16.44 -17.89 15.83
C PHE A 169 17.16 -18.94 14.97
N GLY A 170 18.13 -18.53 14.16
CA GLY A 170 18.91 -19.42 13.30
C GLY A 170 20.02 -20.17 14.02
N GLU A 171 20.76 -20.99 13.26
CA GLU A 171 21.95 -21.70 13.76
C GLU A 171 23.08 -20.69 14.01
N GLY A 172 23.36 -20.41 15.29
CA GLY A 172 24.45 -19.50 15.68
C GLY A 172 24.11 -18.55 16.81
N GLY A 173 22.82 -18.30 17.08
CA GLY A 173 22.32 -17.51 18.22
C GLY A 173 23.12 -16.24 18.48
N ASP A 174 22.91 -15.22 17.64
CA ASP A 174 23.60 -13.94 17.80
C ASP A 174 23.04 -13.14 18.98
N ASP A 175 23.82 -12.18 19.49
CA ASP A 175 23.40 -11.27 20.56
C ASP A 175 22.39 -10.23 20.03
N PHE A 176 21.20 -10.67 19.64
CA PHE A 176 20.16 -9.82 19.09
C PHE A 176 19.60 -8.88 20.18
N PRO A 177 19.51 -7.55 19.95
CA PRO A 177 19.60 -6.84 18.66
C PRO A 177 20.99 -6.32 18.26
N TYR A 178 22.04 -6.56 19.06
CA TYR A 178 23.40 -6.07 18.86
C TYR A 178 24.25 -7.04 18.01
N VAL A 179 24.04 -7.01 16.69
CA VAL A 179 24.68 -7.92 15.73
C VAL A 179 25.87 -7.23 15.04
N ASP A 180 26.92 -8.00 14.74
CA ASP A 180 28.08 -7.54 13.99
C ASP A 180 27.72 -7.04 12.57
N THR A 181 28.40 -5.99 12.12
CA THR A 181 28.16 -5.32 10.83
C THR A 181 28.23 -6.27 9.62
N HIS A 182 29.16 -7.23 9.60
CA HIS A 182 29.33 -8.16 8.47
C HIS A 182 28.07 -9.02 8.22
N LYS A 183 27.34 -9.39 9.28
CA LYS A 183 26.09 -10.16 9.13
C LYS A 183 24.97 -9.30 8.59
N ILE A 184 24.96 -8.00 8.92
CA ILE A 184 24.01 -7.04 8.35
C ILE A 184 24.33 -6.77 6.88
N GLU A 185 25.61 -6.74 6.50
CA GLU A 185 26.04 -6.66 5.11
C GLU A 185 25.54 -7.87 4.30
N ASP A 186 25.78 -9.09 4.78
CA ASP A 186 25.29 -10.33 4.18
C ASP A 186 23.77 -10.35 4.06
N LEU A 187 23.07 -9.90 5.10
CA LEU A 187 21.61 -9.78 5.09
C LEU A 187 21.15 -8.80 4.02
N THR A 188 21.76 -7.62 3.93
CA THR A 188 21.39 -6.56 2.98
C THR A 188 21.57 -7.06 1.54
N ALA A 189 22.73 -7.67 1.22
CA ALA A 189 23.03 -8.20 -0.11
C ALA A 189 22.06 -9.32 -0.52
N LYS A 190 21.78 -10.25 0.41
CA LYS A 190 20.82 -11.33 0.17
C LYS A 190 19.41 -10.81 -0.10
N HIS A 191 18.99 -9.79 0.64
CA HIS A 191 17.66 -9.20 0.47
C HIS A 191 17.53 -8.35 -0.78
N GLU A 192 18.59 -7.67 -1.20
CA GLU A 192 18.63 -6.98 -2.49
C GLU A 192 18.44 -7.97 -3.64
N ALA A 193 19.25 -9.03 -3.69
CA ALA A 193 19.15 -10.05 -4.72
C ALA A 193 17.76 -10.70 -4.78
N ARG A 194 17.21 -11.05 -3.61
CA ARG A 194 15.87 -11.64 -3.50
C ARG A 194 14.76 -10.67 -3.95
N LEU A 195 14.87 -9.39 -3.57
CA LEU A 195 13.91 -8.37 -3.98
C LEU A 195 13.90 -8.22 -5.51
N GLU A 196 15.08 -8.17 -6.14
CA GLU A 196 15.21 -8.09 -7.60
C GLU A 196 14.59 -9.29 -8.30
N GLU A 197 14.91 -10.50 -7.84
CA GLU A 197 14.37 -11.74 -8.41
C GLU A 197 12.84 -11.77 -8.29
N GLN A 198 12.32 -11.51 -7.10
CA GLN A 198 10.87 -11.54 -6.86
C GLN A 198 10.14 -10.45 -7.63
N HIS A 199 10.69 -9.23 -7.69
CA HIS A 199 10.11 -8.15 -8.49
C HIS A 199 10.09 -8.50 -9.96
N GLY A 200 11.19 -9.04 -10.51
CA GLY A 200 11.28 -9.46 -11.90
C GLY A 200 10.22 -10.49 -12.28
N VAL A 201 10.09 -11.55 -11.46
CA VAL A 201 9.09 -12.61 -11.65
C VAL A 201 7.67 -12.05 -11.59
N LEU A 202 7.35 -11.23 -10.58
CA LEU A 202 6.01 -10.67 -10.42
C LEU A 202 5.66 -9.68 -11.53
N ARG A 203 6.61 -8.85 -11.96
CA ARG A 203 6.42 -7.88 -13.04
C ARG A 203 6.17 -8.58 -14.38
N GLU A 204 6.81 -9.72 -14.62
CA GLU A 204 6.58 -10.55 -15.81
C GLU A 204 5.22 -11.27 -15.74
N ALA A 205 4.90 -11.88 -14.60
CA ALA A 205 3.69 -12.69 -14.46
C ALA A 205 2.40 -11.87 -14.37
N ALA A 206 2.45 -10.69 -13.73
CA ALA A 206 1.29 -9.85 -13.45
C ALA A 206 1.63 -8.36 -13.65
N PRO A 207 1.73 -7.89 -14.91
CA PRO A 207 2.01 -6.49 -15.19
C PRO A 207 0.84 -5.60 -14.73
N LEU A 208 1.14 -4.60 -13.91
CA LEU A 208 0.18 -3.61 -13.41
C LEU A 208 0.48 -2.23 -13.99
N THR A 209 -0.57 -1.44 -14.22
CA THR A 209 -0.49 -0.05 -14.72
C THR A 209 -1.49 0.83 -13.98
N GLY A 210 -1.44 2.15 -14.24
CA GLY A 210 -2.27 3.13 -13.52
C GLY A 210 -1.82 3.28 -12.07
N VAL A 211 -2.71 3.79 -11.22
CA VAL A 211 -2.38 4.22 -9.84
C VAL A 211 -1.80 3.08 -9.00
N GLU A 212 -2.39 1.88 -9.03
CA GLU A 212 -1.89 0.76 -8.23
C GLU A 212 -0.57 0.17 -8.78
N GLY A 213 -0.40 0.17 -10.10
CA GLY A 213 0.86 -0.24 -10.72
C GLY A 213 2.00 0.73 -10.40
N GLU A 214 1.76 2.03 -10.51
CA GLU A 214 2.72 3.06 -10.09
C GLU A 214 3.01 2.99 -8.59
N GLY A 215 1.99 2.73 -7.76
CA GLY A 215 2.14 2.51 -6.32
C GLY A 215 3.03 1.31 -6.00
N TRP A 216 2.86 0.19 -6.70
CA TRP A 216 3.71 -1.00 -6.57
C TRP A 216 5.16 -0.72 -7.00
N GLU A 217 5.36 -0.10 -8.15
CA GLU A 217 6.72 0.21 -8.64
C GLU A 217 7.43 1.23 -7.73
N ALA A 218 6.71 2.24 -7.22
CA ALA A 218 7.23 3.17 -6.24
C ALA A 218 7.61 2.47 -4.93
N TYR A 219 6.77 1.55 -4.45
CA TYR A 219 7.06 0.73 -3.27
C TYR A 219 8.35 -0.07 -3.43
N VAL A 220 8.51 -0.80 -4.54
CA VAL A 220 9.72 -1.59 -4.81
C VAL A 220 10.94 -0.67 -4.97
N ALA A 221 10.82 0.45 -5.68
CA ALA A 221 11.90 1.41 -5.86
C ALA A 221 12.38 2.01 -4.52
N LEU A 222 11.46 2.28 -3.58
CA LEU A 222 11.80 2.75 -2.24
C LEU A 222 12.52 1.68 -1.42
N HIS A 223 12.14 0.40 -1.56
CA HIS A 223 12.86 -0.71 -0.93
C HIS A 223 14.28 -0.88 -1.49
N ARG A 224 14.45 -0.83 -2.82
CA ARG A 224 15.78 -0.80 -3.47
C ARG A 224 16.63 0.35 -2.95
N LYS A 225 16.07 1.55 -2.92
CA LYS A 225 16.75 2.76 -2.42
C LYS A 225 17.18 2.60 -0.96
N ALA A 226 16.35 1.98 -0.11
CA ALA A 226 16.69 1.74 1.29
C ALA A 226 17.87 0.77 1.45
N LEU A 227 17.88 -0.33 0.70
CA LEU A 227 18.98 -1.33 0.71
C LEU A 227 20.27 -0.74 0.13
N ALA A 228 20.20 -0.02 -0.99
CA ALA A 228 21.35 0.65 -1.59
C ALA A 228 21.97 1.70 -0.66
N ARG A 229 21.14 2.44 0.10
CA ARG A 229 21.61 3.37 1.13
C ARG A 229 22.25 2.62 2.31
N GLN A 230 21.72 1.46 2.70
CA GLN A 230 22.32 0.64 3.76
C GLN A 230 23.73 0.18 3.36
N HIS A 231 23.90 -0.32 2.13
CA HIS A 231 25.23 -0.64 1.58
C HIS A 231 26.17 0.57 1.59
N LEU A 232 25.70 1.74 1.14
CA LEU A 232 26.51 2.96 1.17
C LEU A 232 26.97 3.33 2.59
N ILE A 233 26.11 3.21 3.60
CA ILE A 233 26.48 3.52 4.99
C ILE A 233 27.55 2.55 5.50
N ILE A 234 27.43 1.25 5.17
CA ILE A 234 28.42 0.23 5.53
C ILE A 234 29.76 0.50 4.82
N ASP A 235 29.74 0.80 3.52
CA ASP A 235 30.94 1.14 2.74
C ASP A 235 31.66 2.37 3.32
N LEU A 236 30.91 3.43 3.65
CA LEU A 236 31.43 4.64 4.27
C LEU A 236 31.97 4.42 5.69
N HIS A 237 31.55 3.35 6.37
CA HIS A 237 32.07 2.97 7.68
C HIS A 237 33.36 2.16 7.54
N ASN A 238 33.40 1.23 6.58
CA ASN A 238 34.52 0.31 6.36
C ASN A 238 35.71 0.98 5.63
N ASP A 239 35.46 1.99 4.79
CA ASP A 239 36.47 2.72 4.02
C ASP A 239 36.57 4.20 4.44
N PRO A 240 37.56 4.56 5.30
CA PRO A 240 37.78 5.94 5.71
C PRO A 240 38.19 6.89 4.59
N GLU A 241 38.85 6.40 3.53
CA GLU A 241 39.25 7.22 2.38
C GLU A 241 38.03 7.62 1.56
N LEU A 242 37.14 6.65 1.30
CA LEU A 242 35.85 6.90 0.67
C LEU A 242 35.05 7.90 1.50
N ARG A 243 35.02 7.73 2.83
CA ARG A 243 34.31 8.64 3.74
C ARG A 243 34.84 10.07 3.66
N ALA A 244 36.16 10.26 3.73
CA ALA A 244 36.77 11.58 3.65
C ALA A 244 36.45 12.27 2.32
N LYS A 245 36.48 11.53 1.20
CA LYS A 245 36.11 12.05 -0.12
C LYS A 245 34.62 12.41 -0.22
N TYR A 246 33.75 11.57 0.35
CA TYR A 246 32.30 11.77 0.38
C TYR A 246 31.87 13.01 1.19
N ASP A 247 32.58 13.29 2.28
CA ASP A 247 32.31 14.47 3.12
C ASP A 247 32.84 15.76 2.49
N ALA A 248 33.96 15.68 1.74
CA ALA A 248 34.62 16.83 1.14
C ALA A 248 33.98 17.36 -0.16
N ASP A 249 33.39 16.49 -0.99
CA ASP A 249 32.93 16.85 -2.34
C ASP A 249 31.45 16.49 -2.58
N GLU A 250 30.61 17.53 -2.72
CA GLU A 250 29.18 17.39 -3.01
C GLU A 250 28.91 16.76 -4.39
N THR A 251 29.78 17.00 -5.37
CA THR A 251 29.61 16.43 -6.72
C THR A 251 29.90 14.94 -6.72
N PHE A 252 30.92 14.51 -5.97
CA PHE A 252 31.21 13.10 -5.74
C PHE A 252 30.05 12.41 -5.01
N ARG A 253 29.47 13.06 -3.98
CA ARG A 253 28.30 12.56 -3.26
C ARG A 253 27.10 12.33 -4.18
N ALA A 254 26.77 13.31 -5.01
CA ALA A 254 25.66 13.20 -5.96
C ALA A 254 25.90 12.08 -7.00
N ALA A 255 27.14 11.94 -7.49
CA ALA A 255 27.52 10.88 -8.41
C ALA A 255 27.42 9.47 -7.79
N GLU A 256 27.84 9.30 -6.54
CA GLU A 256 27.69 8.03 -5.82
C GLU A 256 26.21 7.68 -5.58
N TRP A 257 25.37 8.66 -5.24
CA TRP A 257 23.93 8.44 -5.13
C TRP A 257 23.31 8.00 -6.46
N GLU A 258 23.67 8.65 -7.56
CA GLU A 258 23.17 8.27 -8.88
C GLU A 258 23.60 6.86 -9.29
N LYS A 259 24.89 6.54 -9.11
CA LYS A 259 25.46 5.22 -9.41
C LYS A 259 24.74 4.11 -8.66
N ARG A 260 24.33 4.36 -7.42
CA ARG A 260 23.65 3.40 -6.53
C ARG A 260 22.11 3.46 -6.62
N GLY A 261 21.55 4.27 -7.51
CA GLY A 261 20.09 4.39 -7.67
C GLY A 261 19.37 5.12 -6.52
N ILE A 262 20.09 5.88 -5.68
CA ILE A 262 19.54 6.65 -4.56
C ILE A 262 19.03 7.99 -5.09
N LYS A 263 17.92 7.95 -5.84
CA LYS A 263 17.32 9.13 -6.49
C LYS A 263 16.11 9.67 -5.70
N PRO A 264 15.79 10.97 -5.80
CA PRO A 264 14.55 11.51 -5.24
C PRO A 264 13.32 10.88 -5.90
N LEU A 265 12.25 10.68 -5.12
CA LEU A 265 10.95 10.30 -5.66
C LEU A 265 10.22 11.59 -6.04
N HIS A 266 9.91 11.74 -7.32
CA HIS A 266 9.15 12.88 -7.81
C HIS A 266 7.65 12.57 -7.73
N ILE A 267 6.92 13.41 -7.00
CA ILE A 267 5.47 13.36 -6.91
C ILE A 267 4.95 14.57 -7.66
N GLU A 268 4.10 14.35 -8.66
CA GLU A 268 3.50 15.42 -9.45
C GLU A 268 2.63 16.30 -8.56
N ALA A 269 2.63 17.61 -8.84
CA ALA A 269 1.78 18.54 -8.13
C ALA A 269 0.30 18.26 -8.44
N PRO A 270 -0.63 18.53 -7.50
CA PRO A 270 -2.05 18.39 -7.78
C PRO A 270 -2.45 19.21 -9.01
N LEU A 271 -3.28 18.63 -9.88
CA LEU A 271 -3.76 19.29 -11.09
C LEU A 271 -4.55 20.56 -10.74
N GLU A 272 -4.27 21.65 -11.46
CA GLU A 272 -5.03 22.88 -11.35
C GLU A 272 -6.46 22.69 -11.89
N ARG A 273 -7.40 23.51 -11.38
CA ARG A 273 -8.85 23.35 -11.65
C ARG A 273 -9.22 23.54 -13.12
N ASP A 274 -8.47 24.38 -13.82
CA ASP A 274 -8.81 24.89 -15.15
C ASP A 274 -7.81 24.37 -16.20
N VAL A 275 -7.50 23.06 -16.16
CA VAL A 275 -6.78 22.44 -17.26
C VAL A 275 -7.73 22.40 -18.46
N GLU A 276 -7.53 23.32 -19.39
CA GLU A 276 -8.22 23.29 -20.68
C GLU A 276 -7.76 22.03 -21.43
N PHE A 277 -8.68 21.09 -21.60
CA PHE A 277 -8.40 19.88 -22.33
C PHE A 277 -8.38 20.16 -23.84
N HIS A 278 -7.32 19.72 -24.51
CA HIS A 278 -7.29 19.70 -25.97
C HIS A 278 -8.37 18.74 -26.50
N TYR A 279 -8.97 19.03 -27.65
CA TYR A 279 -10.04 18.19 -28.23
C TYR A 279 -9.61 16.73 -28.51
N ALA A 280 -8.30 16.46 -28.54
CA ALA A 280 -7.72 15.13 -28.72
C ALA A 280 -7.54 14.34 -27.40
N GLN A 281 -7.78 14.94 -26.24
CA GLN A 281 -7.66 14.31 -24.92
C GLN A 281 -8.93 13.56 -24.50
N VAL A 282 -9.76 13.16 -25.48
CA VAL A 282 -10.94 12.35 -25.22
C VAL A 282 -10.50 10.92 -24.86
N PRO A 283 -11.12 10.28 -23.85
CA PRO A 283 -10.80 8.91 -23.49
C PRO A 283 -11.00 7.92 -24.65
N ALA A 284 -10.27 6.80 -24.63
CA ALA A 284 -10.30 5.76 -25.66
C ALA A 284 -11.55 4.85 -25.62
N TYR A 285 -12.71 5.38 -25.23
CA TYR A 285 -14.00 4.68 -25.22
C TYR A 285 -15.10 5.60 -25.75
N GLU A 286 -16.23 5.02 -26.18
CA GLU A 286 -17.38 5.80 -26.63
C GLU A 286 -17.94 6.66 -25.48
N ALA A 287 -18.18 7.94 -25.74
CA ALA A 287 -18.66 8.88 -24.73
C ALA A 287 -19.90 8.35 -23.98
N PHE A 288 -19.99 8.70 -22.69
CA PHE A 288 -21.16 8.29 -21.90
C PHE A 288 -22.45 8.86 -22.49
N ARG A 289 -23.53 8.07 -22.35
CA ARG A 289 -24.85 8.47 -22.81
C ARG A 289 -25.31 9.73 -22.05
N SER A 290 -25.81 10.72 -22.79
CA SER A 290 -26.30 11.99 -22.23
C SER A 290 -27.74 11.94 -21.71
N LEU A 291 -28.60 11.09 -22.29
CA LEU A 291 -30.03 10.93 -21.95
C LEU A 291 -30.40 9.47 -21.65
#